data_AF-A0A961IJJ4-F1
#
_entry.id   AF-A0A961IJJ4-F1
#
_cell.length_a   1.000
_cell.length_b   1.000
_cell.length_c   1.000
_cell.angle_alpha   90.00
_cell.angle_beta   90.00
_cell.angle_gamma   90.00
#
_symmetry.space_group_name_H-M   'P 1'
#
loop_
_entity.id
_entity.type
_entity.pdbx_description
1 polymer ?
#
loop_
_entity_poly.entity_id
_entity_poly.type
_entity_poly.pdbx_seq_one_letter_code
_entity_poly.pdbx_strand_id
1 'polypeptide(L)'
;MRAPQFTVRISALLLLLASVSVAGCTDRQESVPDPVADYPGYIRATTGLLCEKMLTCYEKIYRGLPAPDRALVTRETCEAAALENLEWKLARHTDEARGYSVICYRALLNADCNQIAAVSAFDPGCLELRRRSDEMYAGFRPPPADRAER
;
A
#
# COMPACT_ATOMS: atom_id res chain seq x y z
N MET A 1 43.16 40.66 -39.03
CA MET A 1 42.91 39.30 -38.51
C MET A 1 41.99 39.44 -37.30
N ARG A 2 40.73 38.98 -37.38
CA ARG A 2 39.72 39.09 -36.31
C ARG A 2 39.32 37.67 -35.88
N ALA A 3 39.39 37.38 -34.59
CA ALA A 3 38.92 36.12 -34.01
C ALA A 3 37.41 36.16 -33.73
N PRO A 4 36.67 35.05 -33.86
CA PRO A 4 35.23 35.02 -33.58
C PRO A 4 34.94 34.84 -32.08
N GLN A 5 33.94 35.58 -31.62
CA GLN A 5 33.36 35.52 -30.28
C GLN A 5 32.33 34.38 -30.22
N PHE A 6 32.59 33.34 -29.43
CA PHE A 6 31.64 32.24 -29.16
C PHE A 6 31.55 32.00 -27.65
N THR A 7 30.97 32.94 -26.90
CA THR A 7 30.89 32.76 -25.43
C THR A 7 29.66 33.36 -24.77
N VAL A 8 28.50 33.39 -25.44
CA VAL A 8 27.28 33.95 -24.81
C VAL A 8 25.98 33.26 -25.25
N ARG A 9 25.86 31.93 -25.17
CA ARG A 9 24.54 31.27 -25.34
C ARG A 9 24.25 30.04 -24.48
N ILE A 10 25.20 29.55 -23.68
CA ILE A 10 25.00 28.31 -22.88
C ILE A 10 24.31 28.59 -21.54
N SER A 11 24.48 29.79 -20.96
CA SER A 11 23.98 30.09 -19.61
C SER A 11 22.45 30.23 -19.49
N ALA A 12 21.74 30.56 -20.58
CA ALA A 12 20.29 30.75 -20.53
C ALA A 12 19.52 29.41 -20.51
N LEU A 13 20.09 28.34 -21.07
CA LEU A 13 19.41 27.03 -21.15
C LEU A 13 19.41 26.29 -19.79
N LEU A 14 20.48 26.46 -19.01
CA LEU A 14 20.62 25.83 -17.68
C LEU A 14 19.68 26.43 -16.62
N LEU A 15 19.32 27.71 -16.74
CA LEU A 15 18.39 28.38 -15.80
C LEU A 15 16.93 28.04 -16.07
N LEU A 16 16.54 27.72 -17.31
CA LEU A 16 15.17 27.33 -17.66
C LEU A 16 14.82 25.89 -17.27
N LEU A 17 15.82 25.00 -17.20
CA LEU A 17 15.63 23.60 -16.75
C LEU A 17 15.52 23.46 -15.23
N ALA A 18 16.04 24.41 -14.46
CA ALA A 18 15.95 24.39 -13.00
C ALA A 18 14.55 24.81 -12.47
N SER A 19 13.72 25.42 -13.31
CA SER A 19 12.41 25.98 -12.90
C SER A 19 11.24 25.01 -13.03
N VAL A 20 11.44 23.80 -13.57
CA VAL A 20 10.36 22.83 -13.86
C VAL A 20 10.26 21.74 -12.77
N SER A 21 11.03 21.82 -11.69
CA SER A 21 11.18 20.71 -10.73
C SER A 21 10.39 20.80 -9.42
N VAL A 22 9.38 21.68 -9.30
CA VAL A 22 8.66 21.85 -8.01
C VAL A 22 7.14 21.86 -8.09
N ALA A 23 6.55 21.50 -9.24
CA ALA A 23 5.11 21.31 -9.35
C ALA A 23 4.70 19.95 -8.73
N GLY A 24 4.64 19.93 -7.40
CA GLY A 24 3.63 19.17 -6.66
C GLY A 24 3.74 17.64 -6.65
N CYS A 25 4.88 17.09 -6.21
CA CYS A 25 4.83 15.81 -5.48
C CYS A 25 4.53 16.14 -4.01
N THR A 26 3.30 16.55 -3.70
CA THR A 26 2.81 16.40 -2.33
C THR A 26 2.62 14.91 -2.12
N ASP A 27 3.70 14.24 -1.70
CA ASP A 27 3.61 12.99 -0.95
C ASP A 27 2.72 13.30 0.25
N ARG A 28 1.42 13.09 0.09
CA ARG A 28 0.49 13.11 1.21
C ARG A 28 0.83 11.84 1.97
N GLN A 29 1.88 11.93 2.79
CA GLN A 29 2.28 10.87 3.67
C GLN A 29 1.16 10.72 4.70
N GLU A 30 0.18 9.88 4.37
CA GLU A 30 -0.95 9.59 5.22
C GLU A 30 -0.39 9.09 6.54
N SER A 31 -0.67 9.83 7.63
CA SER A 31 -0.13 9.51 8.93
C SER A 31 -0.71 8.18 9.40
N VAL A 32 0.12 7.15 9.46
CA VAL A 32 -0.27 5.85 10.00
C VAL A 32 -0.30 5.93 11.53
N PRO A 33 -1.42 5.61 12.21
CA PRO A 33 -1.51 5.62 13.66
C PRO A 33 -0.46 4.73 14.33
N ASP A 34 -0.07 5.04 15.57
CA ASP A 34 0.80 4.13 16.34
C ASP A 34 0.02 2.84 16.67
N PRO A 35 0.48 1.66 16.24
CA PRO A 35 -0.22 0.40 16.52
C PRO A 35 -0.33 0.05 18.00
N VAL A 36 0.51 0.64 18.88
CA VAL A 36 0.39 0.44 20.33
C VAL A 36 -0.79 1.24 20.90
N ALA A 37 -1.02 2.45 20.38
CA ALA A 37 -2.09 3.32 20.84
C ALA A 37 -3.43 3.02 20.16
N ASP A 38 -3.43 2.71 18.86
CA ASP A 38 -4.62 2.44 18.06
C ASP A 38 -4.33 1.39 16.97
N TYR A 39 -4.39 0.12 17.36
CA TYR A 39 -4.20 -0.99 16.43
C TYR A 39 -5.28 -1.08 15.33
N PRO A 40 -6.59 -0.92 15.62
CA PRO A 40 -7.60 -0.87 14.56
C PRO A 40 -7.37 0.26 13.54
N GLY A 41 -7.05 1.47 14.01
CA GLY A 41 -6.71 2.59 13.14
C GLY A 41 -5.46 2.32 12.31
N TYR A 42 -4.42 1.72 12.91
CA TYR A 42 -3.23 1.26 12.19
C TYR A 42 -3.58 0.30 11.05
N ILE A 43 -4.42 -0.72 11.28
CA ILE A 43 -4.80 -1.68 10.24
C ILE A 43 -5.60 -1.02 9.13
N ARG A 44 -6.54 -0.12 9.44
CA ARG A 44 -7.29 0.63 8.42
C ARG A 44 -6.36 1.49 7.55
N ALA A 45 -5.49 2.29 8.17
CA ALA A 45 -4.57 3.18 7.46
C ALA A 45 -3.58 2.40 6.59
N THR A 46 -2.96 1.35 7.13
CA THR A 46 -2.00 0.54 6.38
C THR A 46 -2.65 -0.29 5.28
N THR A 47 -3.90 -0.70 5.45
CA THR A 47 -4.67 -1.36 4.38
C THR A 47 -4.94 -0.42 3.22
N GLY A 48 -5.34 0.84 3.49
CA GLY A 48 -5.55 1.82 2.43
C GLY A 48 -4.27 2.11 1.63
N LEU A 49 -3.16 2.31 2.33
CA LEU A 49 -1.85 2.48 1.69
C LEU A 49 -1.42 1.25 0.88
N LEU A 50 -1.70 0.04 1.38
CA LEU A 50 -1.36 -1.18 0.66
C LEU A 50 -2.24 -1.34 -0.58
N CYS A 51 -3.54 -1.05 -0.50
CA CYS A 51 -4.42 -1.06 -1.66
C CYS A 51 -3.96 -0.10 -2.75
N GLU A 52 -3.60 1.14 -2.39
CA GLU A 52 -3.04 2.11 -3.34
C GLU A 52 -1.74 1.62 -3.97
N LYS A 53 -0.85 1.04 -3.16
CA LYS A 53 0.40 0.44 -3.63
C LYS A 53 0.14 -0.71 -4.60
N MET A 54 -0.80 -1.61 -4.30
CA MET A 54 -1.16 -2.73 -5.17
C MET A 54 -1.68 -2.23 -6.53
N LEU A 55 -2.57 -1.23 -6.53
CA LEU A 55 -3.08 -0.60 -7.76
C LEU A 55 -1.95 -0.02 -8.60
N THR A 56 -1.00 0.65 -7.96
CA THR A 56 0.16 1.24 -8.63
C THR A 56 1.09 0.15 -9.19
N CYS A 57 1.47 -0.83 -8.38
CA CYS A 57 2.45 -1.84 -8.74
C CYS A 57 1.93 -2.84 -9.77
N TYR A 58 0.63 -3.12 -9.76
CA TYR A 58 -0.01 -4.07 -10.67
C TYR A 58 -0.88 -3.40 -11.75
N GLU A 59 -0.73 -2.08 -11.95
CA GLU A 59 -1.49 -1.31 -12.94
C GLU A 59 -1.50 -1.96 -14.33
N LYS A 60 -0.33 -2.46 -14.78
CA LYS A 60 -0.20 -3.13 -16.08
C LYS A 60 -1.06 -4.38 -16.21
N ILE A 61 -1.22 -5.12 -15.10
CA ILE A 61 -2.09 -6.31 -15.06
C ILE A 61 -3.55 -5.86 -15.13
N TYR A 62 -3.94 -4.86 -14.34
CA TYR A 62 -5.31 -4.38 -14.29
C TYR A 62 -5.77 -3.73 -15.60
N ARG A 63 -4.87 -3.05 -16.32
CA ARG A 63 -5.16 -2.52 -17.67
C ARG A 63 -5.49 -3.62 -18.68
N GLY A 64 -4.98 -4.84 -18.47
CA GLY A 64 -5.26 -6.00 -19.31
C GLY A 64 -6.62 -6.67 -19.05
N LEU A 65 -7.36 -6.27 -18.01
CA LEU A 65 -8.69 -6.80 -17.72
C LEU A 65 -9.75 -6.26 -18.69
N PRO A 66 -10.82 -7.03 -18.97
CA PRO A 66 -12.02 -6.52 -19.64
C PRO A 66 -12.58 -5.28 -18.93
N ALA A 67 -13.20 -4.39 -19.71
CA ALA A 67 -13.77 -3.13 -19.18
C ALA A 67 -14.66 -3.29 -17.93
N PRO A 68 -15.60 -4.27 -17.83
CA PRO A 68 -16.42 -4.43 -16.63
C PRO A 68 -15.57 -4.79 -15.40
N ASP A 69 -14.62 -5.70 -15.53
CA ASP A 69 -13.78 -6.15 -14.41
C ASP A 69 -12.79 -5.07 -13.99
N ARG A 70 -12.21 -4.33 -14.94
CA ARG A 70 -11.31 -3.22 -14.65
C ARG A 70 -11.99 -2.11 -13.85
N ALA A 71 -13.28 -1.87 -14.09
CA ALA A 71 -14.06 -0.89 -13.32
C ALA A 71 -14.26 -1.30 -11.85
N LEU A 72 -14.13 -2.59 -11.53
CA LEU A 72 -14.20 -3.11 -10.16
C LEU A 72 -12.85 -3.02 -9.42
N VAL A 73 -11.77 -2.66 -10.09
CA VAL A 73 -10.44 -2.58 -9.49
C VAL A 73 -10.15 -1.12 -9.11
N THR A 74 -10.65 -0.73 -7.93
CA THR A 74 -10.46 0.60 -7.35
C THR A 74 -9.85 0.51 -5.95
N ARG A 75 -9.43 1.64 -5.38
CA ARG A 75 -8.89 1.68 -4.01
C ARG A 75 -9.99 1.32 -3.02
N GLU A 76 -11.19 1.86 -3.23
CA GLU A 76 -12.36 1.69 -2.37
C GLU A 76 -12.84 0.24 -2.35
N THR A 77 -12.88 -0.43 -3.51
CA THR A 77 -13.26 -1.84 -3.60
C THR A 77 -12.23 -2.76 -2.96
N CYS A 78 -10.94 -2.46 -3.13
CA CYS A 78 -9.86 -3.15 -2.42
C CYS A 78 -9.97 -2.97 -0.89
N GLU A 79 -10.16 -1.74 -0.42
CA GLU A 79 -10.29 -1.44 1.01
C GLU A 79 -11.53 -2.10 1.61
N ALA A 80 -12.68 -2.03 0.92
CA ALA A 80 -13.91 -2.67 1.36
C ALA A 80 -13.73 -4.19 1.52
N ALA A 81 -13.11 -4.85 0.54
CA ALA A 81 -12.84 -6.29 0.61
C ALA A 81 -11.83 -6.63 1.72
N ALA A 82 -10.75 -5.86 1.86
CA ALA A 82 -9.71 -6.12 2.86
C ALA A 82 -10.22 -5.91 4.30
N LEU A 83 -11.03 -4.87 4.51
CA LEU A 83 -11.57 -4.48 5.81
C LEU A 83 -12.92 -5.13 6.14
N GLU A 84 -13.44 -5.99 5.26
CA GLU A 84 -14.67 -6.75 5.53
C GLU A 84 -14.52 -7.52 6.84
N ASN A 85 -15.50 -7.39 7.75
CA ASN A 85 -15.48 -8.03 9.07
C ASN A 85 -14.25 -7.67 9.92
N LEU A 86 -13.66 -6.47 9.75
CA LEU A 86 -12.43 -6.08 10.44
C LEU A 86 -12.53 -6.23 11.96
N GLU A 87 -13.54 -5.65 12.59
CA GLU A 87 -13.68 -5.68 14.06
C GLU A 87 -13.67 -7.11 14.60
N TRP A 88 -14.37 -8.00 13.88
CA TRP A 88 -14.44 -9.41 14.20
C TRP A 88 -13.09 -10.13 14.02
N LYS A 89 -12.33 -9.79 12.97
CA LYS A 89 -10.98 -10.31 12.73
C LYS A 89 -10.03 -9.85 13.84
N LEU A 90 -10.05 -8.55 14.15
CA LEU A 90 -9.18 -7.95 15.16
C LEU A 90 -9.48 -8.45 16.58
N ALA A 91 -10.73 -8.78 16.89
CA ALA A 91 -11.11 -9.37 18.16
C ALA A 91 -10.44 -10.73 18.45
N ARG A 92 -9.89 -11.40 17.42
CA ARG A 92 -9.17 -12.67 17.54
C ARG A 92 -7.66 -12.53 17.55
N HIS A 93 -7.13 -11.37 17.15
CA HIS A 93 -5.69 -11.18 17.13
C HIS A 93 -5.13 -11.20 18.55
N THR A 94 -4.33 -12.22 18.84
CA THR A 94 -3.42 -12.25 19.99
C THR A 94 -2.36 -11.16 19.86
N ASP A 95 -1.70 -10.78 20.94
CA ASP A 95 -0.61 -9.79 20.90
C ASP A 95 0.53 -10.22 19.96
N GLU A 96 0.81 -11.53 19.88
CA GLU A 96 1.75 -12.08 18.90
C GLU A 96 1.29 -11.78 17.45
N ALA A 97 0.04 -12.09 17.12
CA ALA A 97 -0.51 -11.82 15.79
C ALA A 97 -0.50 -10.32 15.46
N ARG A 98 -0.76 -9.46 16.45
CA ARG A 98 -0.63 -7.99 16.29
C ARG A 98 0.80 -7.60 15.95
N GLY A 99 1.78 -8.10 16.70
CA GLY A 99 3.20 -7.86 16.43
C GLY A 99 3.60 -8.27 15.01
N TYR A 100 3.25 -9.48 14.59
CA TYR A 100 3.55 -9.97 13.23
C TYR A 100 2.83 -9.19 12.14
N SER A 101 1.60 -8.73 12.39
CA SER A 101 0.90 -7.87 11.43
C SER A 101 1.61 -6.54 11.20
N VAL A 102 2.12 -5.90 12.26
CA VAL A 102 2.87 -4.64 12.13
C VAL A 102 4.15 -4.86 11.32
N ILE A 103 4.87 -5.96 11.56
CA ILE A 103 6.07 -6.32 10.80
C ILE A 103 5.72 -6.53 9.32
N CYS A 104 4.72 -7.37 9.04
CA CYS A 104 4.34 -7.71 7.67
C CYS A 104 3.85 -6.50 6.87
N TYR A 105 2.93 -5.70 7.42
CA TYR A 105 2.40 -4.53 6.71
C TYR A 105 3.49 -3.50 6.44
N ARG A 106 4.41 -3.25 7.38
CA ARG A 106 5.56 -2.38 7.13
C ARG A 106 6.48 -2.93 6.04
N ALA A 107 6.77 -4.23 6.05
CA ALA A 107 7.60 -4.86 5.02
C ALA A 107 6.96 -4.71 3.62
N LEU A 108 5.66 -4.96 3.51
CA LEU A 108 4.91 -4.81 2.25
C LEU A 108 4.86 -3.37 1.75
N LEU A 109 4.63 -2.40 2.63
CA LEU A 109 4.59 -0.98 2.27
C LEU A 109 5.97 -0.48 1.79
N ASN A 110 7.05 -0.95 2.43
CA ASN A 110 8.42 -0.60 2.09
C ASN A 110 8.98 -1.37 0.88
N ALA A 111 8.35 -2.46 0.47
CA ALA A 111 8.82 -3.28 -0.65
C ALA A 111 8.73 -2.53 -1.98
N ASP A 112 9.69 -2.75 -2.88
CA ASP A 112 9.54 -2.32 -4.26
C ASP A 112 8.43 -3.11 -4.97
N CYS A 113 7.83 -2.53 -6.02
CA CYS A 113 6.71 -3.16 -6.74
C CYS A 113 7.03 -4.56 -7.29
N ASN A 114 8.28 -4.80 -7.71
CA ASN A 114 8.73 -6.11 -8.20
C ASN A 114 9.01 -7.12 -7.08
N GLN A 115 8.98 -6.70 -5.80
CA GLN A 115 9.27 -7.52 -4.64
C GLN A 115 8.03 -7.83 -3.79
N ILE A 116 6.89 -7.16 -4.00
CA ILE A 116 5.67 -7.35 -3.19
C ILE A 116 5.30 -8.83 -3.07
N ALA A 117 5.29 -9.58 -4.17
CA ALA A 117 4.96 -11.00 -4.16
C ALA A 117 5.96 -11.83 -3.34
N ALA A 118 7.26 -11.52 -3.42
CA ALA A 118 8.29 -12.19 -2.65
C ALA A 118 8.20 -11.86 -1.16
N VAL A 119 7.99 -10.60 -0.80
CA VAL A 119 7.81 -10.16 0.60
C VAL A 119 6.56 -10.80 1.20
N SER A 120 5.42 -10.77 0.51
CA SER A 120 4.17 -11.42 0.96
C SER A 120 4.30 -12.93 1.18
N ALA A 121 5.22 -13.59 0.46
CA ALA A 121 5.42 -15.03 0.54
C ALA A 121 6.53 -15.46 1.51
N PHE A 122 7.57 -14.64 1.70
CA PHE A 122 8.80 -15.06 2.36
C PHE A 122 9.27 -14.14 3.50
N ASP A 123 8.68 -12.96 3.69
CA ASP A 123 9.00 -12.15 4.86
C ASP A 123 8.59 -12.92 6.14
N PRO A 124 9.49 -13.06 7.14
CA PRO A 124 9.19 -13.81 8.35
C PRO A 124 7.95 -13.31 9.10
N GLY A 125 7.70 -11.99 9.10
CA GLY A 125 6.51 -11.41 9.72
C GLY A 125 5.24 -11.80 8.98
N CYS A 126 5.27 -11.78 7.65
CA CYS A 126 4.12 -12.18 6.83
C CYS A 126 3.85 -13.69 6.91
N LEU A 127 4.89 -14.52 6.91
CA LEU A 127 4.78 -15.96 7.07
C LEU A 127 4.13 -16.33 8.40
N GLU A 128 4.64 -15.74 9.48
CA GLU A 128 4.16 -16.05 10.82
C GLU A 128 2.75 -15.48 11.05
N LEU A 129 2.44 -14.28 10.56
CA LEU A 129 1.08 -13.76 10.56
C LEU A 129 0.11 -14.71 9.85
N ARG A 130 0.49 -15.23 8.68
CA ARG A 130 -0.34 -16.18 7.93
C ARG A 130 -0.55 -17.46 8.73
N ARG A 131 0.51 -18.05 9.27
CA ARG A 131 0.43 -19.26 10.11
C ARG A 131 -0.52 -19.06 11.29
N ARG A 132 -0.38 -17.95 12.01
CA ARG A 132 -1.28 -17.62 13.14
C ARG A 132 -2.70 -17.38 12.68
N SER A 133 -2.90 -16.71 11.55
CA SER A 133 -4.23 -16.50 10.98
C SER A 133 -4.89 -17.81 10.61
N ASP A 134 -4.17 -18.73 9.97
CA ASP A 134 -4.68 -20.05 9.60
C ASP A 134 -5.08 -20.85 10.85
N GLU A 135 -4.29 -20.78 11.93
CA GLU A 135 -4.63 -21.39 13.23
C GLU A 135 -5.87 -20.75 13.87
N MET A 136 -5.96 -19.41 13.86
CA MET A 136 -7.08 -18.65 14.44
C MET A 136 -8.40 -18.85 13.68
N TYR A 137 -8.31 -19.08 12.37
CA TYR A 137 -9.47 -19.20 11.48
C TYR A 137 -9.74 -20.63 10.98
N ALA A 138 -9.00 -21.62 11.49
CA ALA A 138 -9.25 -23.03 11.17
C ALA A 138 -10.69 -23.44 11.54
N GLY A 139 -11.46 -23.87 10.52
CA GLY A 139 -12.86 -24.27 10.71
C GLY A 139 -13.85 -23.12 10.97
N PHE A 140 -13.39 -21.87 10.84
CA PHE A 140 -14.22 -20.70 11.08
C PHE A 140 -15.15 -20.36 9.90
N ARG A 141 -16.35 -19.83 10.21
CA ARG A 141 -17.29 -19.30 9.21
C ARG A 141 -17.63 -17.84 9.55
N PRO A 142 -17.28 -16.86 8.69
CA PRO A 142 -17.60 -15.46 8.93
C PRO A 142 -19.10 -15.24 9.14
N PRO A 143 -19.49 -14.29 10.03
CA PRO A 143 -20.87 -13.85 10.05
C PRO A 143 -21.25 -13.34 8.66
N PRO A 144 -22.52 -13.46 8.25
CA PRO A 144 -22.95 -12.91 6.97
C PRO A 144 -22.72 -11.39 6.95
N ALA A 145 -22.30 -10.85 5.81
CA ALA A 145 -21.84 -9.46 5.67
C ALA A 145 -22.89 -8.41 6.11
N ASP A 146 -24.18 -8.76 6.11
CA ASP A 146 -25.29 -7.90 6.53
C ASP A 146 -25.45 -7.73 8.06
N ARG A 147 -24.62 -8.42 8.87
CA ARG A 147 -24.67 -8.35 10.34
C ARG A 147 -23.49 -7.64 10.99
N ALA A 148 -22.45 -7.27 10.24
CA ALA A 148 -21.25 -6.64 10.78
C ALA A 148 -21.38 -5.12 11.03
N GLU A 149 -22.49 -4.51 10.62
CA GLU A 149 -22.73 -3.05 10.71
C GLU A 149 -23.74 -2.64 11.82
N ARG A 150 -24.05 -3.52 12.78
CA ARG A 150 -24.94 -3.18 13.91
C ARG A 150 -24.21 -3.04 15.22
#